data_AF-A0A2V5LVE0-F1
#
_entry.id   AF-A0A2V5LVE0-F1
#
_cell.length_a   1.000
_cell.length_b   1.000
_cell.length_c   1.000
_cell.angle_alpha   90.00
_cell.angle_beta   90.00
_cell.angle_gamma   90.00
#
_symmetry.space_group_name_H-M   'P 1'
#
loop_
_entity.id
_entity.type
_entity.pdbx_description
1 polymer ?
#
loop_
_entity_poly.entity_id
_entity_poly.type
_entity_poly.pdbx_seq_one_letter_code
_entity_poly.pdbx_strand_id
1 'polypeptide(L)'
;MAHGNSIPFSEGMAKVVTRAELQNCDAWKRAFQNRCQDHRYYEIVEETLQNDFEHYYLLLEDSSGNVRAIQPVFFVRQNLIEGVPGKIRSVVDAVRKIFPRFLTMRVLMVGCAAGTGDLGAGDKSNEAWTAQALRAVLQTYARQNKASLVILKDFPANYRPSLETFALNGYARIPSMPMTRLSLNYENWNDYFRSLSKATRKDLRRKFRKAERASKIEMQPASDIAPFIDEIYPLYLAVHERSPLKFETLTKDYFLSIERRMPERARFFVWRQSGKIVAFSFCLMCN
;
A
#
# COMPACT_ATOMS: atom_id res chain seq x y z
N MET A 1 -1.94 27.54 2.42
CA MET A 1 -1.10 26.99 1.33
C MET A 1 -0.67 28.17 0.47
N ALA A 2 0.63 28.44 0.32
CA ALA A 2 1.11 29.71 -0.28
C ALA A 2 2.35 29.55 -1.19
N HIS A 3 2.61 28.36 -1.72
CA HIS A 3 3.64 28.16 -2.73
C HIS A 3 3.01 27.43 -3.91
N GLY A 4 3.27 27.93 -5.13
CA GLY A 4 2.46 27.66 -6.33
C GLY A 4 2.17 26.18 -6.56
N ASN A 5 0.92 25.89 -6.94
CA ASN A 5 0.42 24.55 -7.21
C ASN A 5 1.06 23.89 -8.45
N SER A 6 2.06 24.52 -9.08
CA SER A 6 2.66 24.07 -10.33
C SER A 6 4.18 24.04 -10.25
N ILE A 7 4.77 22.94 -10.70
CA ILE A 7 6.22 22.71 -10.75
C ILE A 7 6.59 22.38 -12.20
N PRO A 8 7.22 23.30 -12.94
CA PRO A 8 7.65 23.04 -14.31
C PRO A 8 8.85 22.08 -14.34
N PHE A 9 8.95 21.30 -15.41
CA PHE A 9 10.13 20.50 -15.75
C PHE A 9 10.35 20.52 -17.26
N SER A 10 11.46 19.97 -17.76
CA SER A 10 11.87 20.08 -19.16
C SER A 10 10.84 19.58 -20.18
N GLU A 11 10.03 18.60 -19.80
CA GLU A 11 9.07 17.92 -20.67
C GLU A 11 7.61 18.23 -20.33
N GLY A 12 7.35 19.18 -19.43
CA GLY A 12 5.98 19.53 -19.04
C GLY A 12 5.86 20.20 -17.68
N MET A 13 4.75 19.94 -16.99
CA MET A 13 4.42 20.56 -15.71
C MET A 13 3.71 19.58 -14.77
N ALA A 14 4.08 19.60 -13.49
CA ALA A 14 3.33 18.91 -12.45
C ALA A 14 2.43 19.90 -11.72
N LYS A 15 1.14 19.59 -11.62
CA LYS A 15 0.18 20.31 -10.78
C LYS A 15 -0.11 19.52 -9.52
N VAL A 16 -0.05 20.17 -8.37
CA VAL A 16 -0.45 19.60 -7.08
C VAL A 16 -1.94 19.85 -6.92
N VAL A 17 -2.70 18.76 -6.80
CA VAL A 17 -4.16 18.80 -6.69
C VAL A 17 -4.64 17.90 -5.55
N THR A 18 -5.82 18.21 -5.05
CA THR A 18 -6.56 17.44 -4.06
C THR A 18 -7.47 16.42 -4.76
N ARG A 19 -7.99 15.46 -4.00
CA ARG A 19 -8.99 14.51 -4.50
C ARG A 19 -10.24 15.20 -5.05
N ALA A 20 -10.69 16.26 -4.40
CA ALA A 20 -11.88 17.02 -4.81
C ALA A 20 -11.70 17.60 -6.23
N GLU A 21 -10.51 18.09 -6.56
CA GLU A 21 -10.17 18.61 -7.88
C GLU A 21 -10.07 17.51 -8.95
N LEU A 22 -9.89 16.24 -8.56
CA LEU A 22 -9.81 15.08 -9.47
C LEU A 22 -11.15 14.41 -9.77
N GLN A 23 -12.24 14.76 -9.08
CA GLN A 23 -13.53 14.05 -9.20
C GLN A 23 -14.04 13.94 -10.66
N ASN A 24 -13.79 14.97 -11.47
CA ASN A 24 -14.19 15.02 -12.88
C ASN A 24 -13.02 14.84 -13.85
N CYS A 25 -11.87 14.37 -13.37
CA CYS A 25 -10.69 14.15 -14.20
C CYS A 25 -10.68 12.73 -14.79
N ASP A 26 -10.90 12.58 -16.09
CA ASP A 26 -10.88 11.26 -16.75
C ASP A 26 -9.52 10.57 -16.67
N ALA A 27 -8.43 11.34 -16.64
CA ALA A 27 -7.10 10.78 -16.45
C ALA A 27 -6.94 10.10 -15.07
N TRP A 28 -7.66 10.57 -14.04
CA TRP A 28 -7.66 9.92 -12.72
C TRP A 28 -8.36 8.57 -12.77
N LYS A 29 -9.52 8.49 -13.43
CA LYS A 29 -10.25 7.23 -13.60
C LYS A 29 -9.44 6.17 -14.36
N ARG A 30 -8.59 6.61 -15.31
CA ARG A 30 -7.68 5.74 -16.07
C ARG A 30 -6.40 5.39 -15.32
N ALA A 31 -5.99 6.19 -14.32
CA ALA A 31 -4.80 5.90 -13.53
C ALA A 31 -4.96 4.53 -12.85
N PHE A 32 -3.92 3.71 -12.92
CA PHE A 32 -3.88 2.39 -12.28
C PHE A 32 -4.95 1.38 -12.74
N GLN A 33 -5.69 1.64 -13.84
CA GLN A 33 -6.81 0.79 -14.27
C GLN A 33 -6.44 -0.71 -14.43
N ASN A 34 -5.18 -0.97 -14.83
CA ASN A 34 -4.63 -2.31 -15.03
C ASN A 34 -3.90 -2.86 -13.77
N ARG A 35 -4.08 -2.25 -12.61
CA ARG A 35 -3.51 -2.68 -11.33
C ARG A 35 -4.60 -3.24 -10.42
N CYS A 36 -4.19 -3.98 -9.40
CA CYS A 36 -5.10 -4.48 -8.35
C CYS A 36 -5.71 -3.32 -7.55
N GLN A 37 -4.88 -2.31 -7.29
CA GLN A 37 -5.21 -1.08 -6.56
C GLN A 37 -5.40 0.04 -7.60
N ASP A 38 -6.59 0.10 -8.21
CA ASP A 38 -6.93 1.19 -9.12
C ASP A 38 -7.24 2.50 -8.38
N HIS A 39 -7.61 3.56 -9.11
CA HIS A 39 -7.90 4.87 -8.52
C HIS A 39 -8.88 4.83 -7.33
N ARG A 40 -9.89 3.95 -7.36
CA ARG A 40 -10.87 3.80 -6.27
C ARG A 40 -10.21 3.36 -4.98
N TYR A 41 -9.17 2.52 -5.07
CA TYR A 41 -8.42 2.05 -3.91
C TYR A 41 -7.74 3.22 -3.18
N TYR A 42 -7.11 4.12 -3.92
CA TYR A 42 -6.45 5.30 -3.35
C TYR A 42 -7.45 6.27 -2.71
N GLU A 43 -8.63 6.45 -3.31
CA GLU A 43 -9.70 7.25 -2.70
C GLU A 43 -10.20 6.64 -1.40
N ILE A 44 -10.38 5.31 -1.35
CA ILE A 44 -10.80 4.62 -0.12
C ILE A 44 -9.72 4.76 0.95
N VAL A 45 -8.45 4.61 0.59
CA VAL A 45 -7.32 4.78 1.50
C VAL A 45 -7.31 6.20 2.10
N GLU A 46 -7.45 7.24 1.27
CA GLU A 46 -7.52 8.63 1.75
C GLU A 46 -8.72 8.86 2.69
N GLU A 47 -9.88 8.30 2.36
CA GLU A 47 -11.12 8.53 3.12
C GLU A 47 -11.19 7.76 4.44
N THR A 48 -10.60 6.57 4.50
CA THR A 48 -10.90 5.59 5.55
C THR A 48 -9.75 5.31 6.50
N LEU A 49 -8.50 5.64 6.15
CA LEU A 49 -7.40 5.48 7.09
C LEU A 49 -7.42 6.58 8.15
N GLN A 50 -7.22 6.20 9.42
CA GLN A 50 -7.20 7.12 10.56
C GLN A 50 -5.80 7.64 10.90
N ASN A 51 -4.86 7.51 9.96
CA ASN A 51 -3.48 7.97 10.13
C ASN A 51 -3.37 9.47 9.77
N ASP A 52 -2.37 10.15 10.34
CA ASP A 52 -2.00 11.55 10.01
C ASP A 52 -1.33 11.64 8.62
N PHE A 53 -1.99 11.11 7.59
CA PHE A 53 -1.56 11.20 6.20
C PHE A 53 -2.19 12.42 5.53
N GLU A 54 -1.35 13.31 5.01
CA GLU A 54 -1.81 14.45 4.23
C GLU A 54 -1.72 14.09 2.74
N HIS A 55 -2.82 13.59 2.17
CA HIS A 55 -2.90 13.11 0.80
C HIS A 55 -3.01 14.25 -0.22
N TYR A 56 -2.25 14.09 -1.32
CA TYR A 56 -2.27 14.96 -2.49
C TYR A 56 -2.00 14.13 -3.75
N TYR A 57 -2.16 14.75 -4.91
CA TYR A 57 -1.90 14.12 -6.19
C TYR A 57 -1.04 15.03 -7.05
N LEU A 58 -0.06 14.42 -7.73
CA LEU A 58 0.71 15.08 -8.77
C LEU A 58 0.09 14.75 -10.11
N LEU A 59 -0.63 15.72 -10.69
CA LEU A 59 -1.15 15.66 -12.04
C LEU A 59 -0.04 16.10 -13.00
N LEU A 60 0.43 15.18 -13.84
CA LEU A 60 1.59 15.38 -14.71
C LEU A 60 1.13 15.63 -16.15
N GLU A 61 1.39 16.83 -16.64
CA GLU A 61 1.10 17.27 -18.01
C GLU A 61 2.38 17.25 -18.84
N ASP A 62 2.28 16.86 -20.11
CA ASP A 62 3.36 17.05 -21.09
C ASP A 62 3.44 18.50 -21.59
N SER A 63 4.42 18.79 -22.44
CA SER A 63 4.62 20.12 -23.04
C SER A 63 3.45 20.60 -23.91
N SER A 64 2.56 19.69 -24.32
CA SER A 64 1.34 20.01 -25.07
C SER A 64 0.12 20.21 -24.15
N GLY A 65 0.29 20.07 -22.84
CA GLY A 65 -0.77 20.20 -21.84
C GLY A 65 -1.61 18.94 -21.64
N ASN A 66 -1.24 17.80 -22.23
CA ASN A 66 -1.98 16.56 -22.05
C ASN A 66 -1.62 15.91 -20.71
N VAL A 67 -2.62 15.51 -19.93
CA VAL A 67 -2.40 14.74 -18.69
C VAL A 67 -1.95 13.33 -19.04
N ARG A 68 -0.70 13.00 -18.71
CA ARG A 68 -0.08 11.69 -18.99
C ARG A 68 -0.16 10.73 -17.80
N ALA A 69 -0.16 11.27 -16.58
CA ALA A 69 -0.21 10.47 -15.35
C ALA A 69 -0.73 11.29 -14.17
N ILE A 70 -1.28 10.60 -13.19
CA ILE A 70 -1.67 11.17 -11.90
C ILE A 70 -1.11 10.30 -10.80
N GLN A 71 -0.12 10.81 -10.08
CA GLN A 71 0.58 10.06 -9.04
C GLN A 71 0.11 10.49 -7.64
N PRO A 72 -0.48 9.57 -6.85
CA PRO A 72 -0.75 9.80 -5.44
C PRO A 72 0.55 9.99 -4.66
N VAL A 73 0.55 11.02 -3.82
CA VAL A 73 1.62 11.34 -2.88
C VAL A 73 0.99 11.71 -1.54
N PHE A 74 1.71 11.53 -0.45
CA PHE A 74 1.21 11.94 0.86
C PHE A 74 2.35 12.36 1.76
N PHE A 75 2.08 13.29 2.66
CA PHE A 75 3.02 13.61 3.73
C PHE A 75 2.66 12.84 4.99
N VAL A 76 3.69 12.38 5.68
CA VAL A 76 3.58 11.78 7.00
C VAL A 76 4.73 12.25 7.88
N ARG A 77 4.49 12.40 9.17
CA ARG A 77 5.57 12.56 10.15
C ARG A 77 6.01 11.19 10.62
N GLN A 78 7.21 10.79 10.23
CA GLN A 78 7.77 9.50 10.59
C GLN A 78 8.84 9.69 11.66
N ASN A 79 8.81 8.77 12.60
CA ASN A 79 9.81 8.63 13.64
C ASN A 79 10.86 7.63 13.15
N LEU A 80 12.08 8.11 12.86
CA LEU A 80 13.18 7.31 12.31
C LEU A 80 13.69 6.16 13.23
N ILE A 81 13.07 5.96 14.39
CA ILE A 81 13.48 5.00 15.42
C ILE A 81 12.49 3.84 15.52
N GLU A 82 11.32 3.95 14.90
CA GLU A 82 10.39 2.83 14.75
C GLU A 82 11.06 1.74 13.91
N GLY A 83 11.50 0.66 14.58
CA GLY A 83 12.25 -0.44 13.97
C GLY A 83 13.73 -0.54 14.39
N VAL A 84 14.28 0.40 15.15
CA VAL A 84 15.69 0.35 15.61
C VAL A 84 15.83 -0.45 16.93
N PRO A 85 16.82 -1.36 17.06
CA PRO A 85 17.03 -2.16 18.27
C PRO A 85 17.30 -1.34 19.55
N GLY A 86 16.85 -1.88 20.69
CA GLY A 86 16.55 -1.16 21.94
C GLY A 86 17.62 -0.31 22.63
N LYS A 87 18.93 -0.51 22.38
CA LYS A 87 19.97 0.32 23.01
C LYS A 87 19.99 1.75 22.46
N ILE A 88 19.73 1.91 21.16
CA ILE A 88 19.68 3.23 20.49
C ILE A 88 18.37 3.95 20.86
N ARG A 89 17.27 3.20 20.98
CA ARG A 89 15.96 3.73 21.37
C ARG A 89 15.98 4.42 22.74
N SER A 90 16.62 3.81 23.73
CA SER A 90 16.66 4.34 25.11
C SER A 90 17.42 5.67 25.22
N VAL A 91 18.51 5.83 24.47
CA VAL A 91 19.28 7.08 24.41
C VAL A 91 18.46 8.17 23.75
N VAL A 92 17.74 7.86 22.68
CA VAL A 92 16.92 8.85 22.00
C VAL A 92 15.69 9.25 22.82
N ASP A 93 15.06 8.30 23.52
CA ASP A 93 13.91 8.62 24.38
C ASP A 93 14.30 9.61 25.49
N ALA A 94 15.54 9.55 25.99
CA ALA A 94 16.08 10.55 26.92
C ALA A 94 16.24 11.93 26.27
N VAL A 95 16.76 12.00 25.04
CA VAL A 95 16.87 13.26 24.28
C VAL A 95 15.49 13.83 23.95
N ARG A 96 14.48 12.99 23.71
CA ARG A 96 13.11 13.41 23.41
C ARG A 96 12.35 14.03 24.57
N LYS A 97 12.74 13.72 25.82
CA LYS A 97 12.20 14.43 27.00
C LYS A 97 12.53 15.92 26.97
N ILE A 98 13.62 16.30 26.30
CA ILE A 98 14.11 17.67 26.18
C ILE A 98 13.73 18.26 24.80
N PHE A 99 13.79 17.45 23.74
CA PHE A 99 13.40 17.83 22.38
C PHE A 99 12.37 16.85 21.79
N PRO A 100 11.05 17.10 21.99
CA PRO A 100 9.99 16.16 21.62
C PRO A 100 9.93 15.79 20.13
N ARG A 101 10.51 16.63 19.24
CA ARG A 101 10.55 16.42 17.79
C ARG A 101 11.86 15.81 17.27
N PHE A 102 12.78 15.43 18.15
CA PHE A 102 14.05 14.84 17.76
C PHE A 102 13.84 13.51 17.01
N LEU A 103 14.39 13.40 15.79
CA LEU A 103 14.21 12.28 14.85
C LEU A 103 12.78 12.03 14.34
N THR A 104 11.89 13.02 14.48
CA THR A 104 10.59 13.02 13.79
C THR A 104 10.66 13.96 12.61
N MET A 105 10.63 13.40 11.39
CA MET A 105 10.77 14.17 10.15
C MET A 105 9.51 14.08 9.31
N ARG A 106 9.18 15.17 8.60
CA ARG A 106 8.15 15.14 7.56
C ARG A 106 8.73 14.45 6.34
N VAL A 107 8.07 13.39 5.90
CA VAL A 107 8.46 12.58 4.74
C VAL A 107 7.41 12.75 3.66
N LEU A 108 7.86 12.97 2.42
CA LEU A 108 7.02 12.87 1.24
C LEU A 108 7.05 11.41 0.77
N MET A 109 5.92 10.73 0.85
CA MET A 109 5.73 9.38 0.35
C MET A 109 5.09 9.44 -1.03
N VAL A 110 5.62 8.64 -1.95
CA VAL A 110 5.08 8.44 -3.30
C VAL A 110 4.54 7.01 -3.36
N GLY A 111 3.31 6.84 -3.85
CA GLY A 111 2.66 5.53 -3.95
C GLY A 111 1.54 5.37 -2.92
N CYS A 112 1.36 4.14 -2.42
CA CYS A 112 0.22 3.77 -1.59
C CYS A 112 0.57 3.73 -0.09
N ALA A 113 -0.31 4.30 0.75
CA ALA A 113 -0.16 4.23 2.20
C ALA A 113 -0.39 2.80 2.73
N ALA A 114 -1.39 2.09 2.19
CA ALA A 114 -1.80 0.75 2.61
C ALA A 114 -1.59 -0.29 1.49
N GLY A 115 -0.37 -0.42 0.96
CA GLY A 115 -0.14 -1.41 -0.09
C GLY A 115 1.14 -1.22 -0.87
N THR A 116 1.22 -1.89 -2.00
CA THR A 116 2.32 -1.77 -2.96
C THR A 116 2.26 -0.43 -3.68
N GLY A 117 3.43 0.13 -3.99
CA GLY A 117 3.53 1.31 -4.85
C GLY A 117 3.36 0.93 -6.32
N ASP A 118 2.63 1.75 -7.06
CA ASP A 118 2.54 1.70 -8.52
C ASP A 118 2.77 3.10 -9.11
N LEU A 119 3.17 3.15 -10.38
CA LEU A 119 3.19 4.40 -11.14
C LEU A 119 1.77 4.71 -11.64
N GLY A 120 1.33 5.95 -11.42
CA GLY A 120 0.01 6.47 -11.82
C GLY A 120 -0.15 6.71 -13.32
N ALA A 121 0.63 6.00 -14.14
CA ALA A 121 0.50 5.99 -15.58
C ALA A 121 -0.78 5.24 -15.98
N GLY A 122 -1.54 5.77 -16.95
CA GLY A 122 -2.74 5.10 -17.49
C GLY A 122 -2.42 3.85 -18.32
N ASP A 123 -1.18 3.76 -18.83
CA ASP A 123 -0.67 2.66 -19.64
C ASP A 123 0.82 2.41 -19.36
N LYS A 124 1.31 1.25 -19.83
CA LYS A 124 2.70 0.83 -19.64
C LYS A 124 3.70 1.70 -20.43
N SER A 125 3.30 2.20 -21.61
CA SER A 125 4.15 3.08 -22.42
C SER A 125 4.48 4.41 -21.72
N ASN A 126 3.63 4.84 -20.80
CA ASN A 126 3.78 6.06 -20.02
C ASN A 126 4.61 5.89 -18.74
N GLU A 127 4.97 4.68 -18.33
CA GLU A 127 5.69 4.45 -17.07
C GLU A 127 7.06 5.14 -17.03
N ALA A 128 7.85 5.03 -18.10
CA ALA A 128 9.19 5.64 -18.16
C ALA A 128 9.12 7.17 -18.10
N TRP A 129 8.20 7.76 -18.88
CA TRP A 129 7.95 9.20 -18.86
C TRP A 129 7.45 9.68 -17.49
N THR A 130 6.53 8.93 -16.88
CA THR A 130 5.99 9.23 -15.54
C THR A 130 7.09 9.23 -14.49
N ALA A 131 7.96 8.21 -14.51
CA ALA A 131 9.10 8.15 -13.61
C ALA A 131 10.07 9.33 -13.79
N GLN A 132 10.35 9.72 -15.03
CA GLN A 132 11.20 10.87 -15.35
C GLN A 132 10.60 12.19 -14.85
N ALA A 133 9.30 12.41 -15.09
CA ALA A 133 8.57 13.57 -14.59
C ALA A 133 8.59 13.61 -13.05
N LEU A 134 8.29 12.49 -12.38
CA LEU A 134 8.36 12.39 -10.92
C LEU A 134 9.75 12.72 -10.38
N ARG A 135 10.81 12.14 -10.97
CA ARG A 135 12.20 12.44 -10.59
C ARG A 135 12.49 13.94 -10.66
N ALA A 136 12.00 14.62 -11.69
CA ALA A 136 12.24 16.05 -11.91
C ALA A 136 11.52 16.95 -10.87
N VAL A 137 10.33 16.55 -10.39
CA VAL A 137 9.48 17.43 -9.57
C VAL A 137 9.52 17.13 -8.08
N LEU A 138 9.81 15.88 -7.67
CA LEU A 138 9.65 15.44 -6.29
C LEU A 138 10.57 16.18 -5.29
N GLN A 139 11.82 16.49 -5.66
CA GLN A 139 12.72 17.25 -4.78
C GLN A 139 12.23 18.67 -4.54
N THR A 140 11.73 19.34 -5.59
CA THR A 140 11.16 20.68 -5.48
C THR A 140 9.90 20.65 -4.62
N TYR A 141 9.00 19.69 -4.86
CA TYR A 141 7.78 19.54 -4.08
C TYR A 141 8.05 19.26 -2.60
N ALA A 142 9.04 18.40 -2.31
CA ALA A 142 9.48 18.13 -0.95
C ALA A 142 10.02 19.38 -0.25
N ARG A 143 10.89 20.16 -0.92
CA ARG A 143 11.46 21.41 -0.37
C ARG A 143 10.38 22.45 -0.08
N GLN A 144 9.46 22.68 -1.02
CA GLN A 144 8.33 23.61 -0.86
C GLN A 144 7.45 23.26 0.35
N ASN A 145 7.34 21.96 0.67
CA ASN A 145 6.52 21.45 1.78
C ASN A 145 7.33 21.05 3.02
N LYS A 146 8.61 21.46 3.10
CA LYS A 146 9.50 21.20 4.24
C LYS A 146 9.60 19.70 4.60
N ALA A 147 9.47 18.82 3.60
CA ALA A 147 9.75 17.41 3.75
C ALA A 147 11.25 17.16 3.61
N SER A 148 11.81 16.46 4.59
CA SER A 148 13.26 16.22 4.69
C SER A 148 13.70 14.94 3.97
N LEU A 149 12.75 14.12 3.53
CA LEU A 149 12.98 12.87 2.81
C LEU A 149 11.87 12.61 1.80
N VAL A 150 12.22 12.03 0.66
CA VAL A 150 11.29 11.51 -0.34
C VAL A 150 11.45 10.00 -0.41
N ILE A 151 10.36 9.27 -0.28
CA ILE A 151 10.33 7.80 -0.34
C ILE A 151 9.36 7.36 -1.42
N LEU A 152 9.84 6.57 -2.38
CA LEU A 152 8.97 5.77 -3.24
C LEU A 152 8.68 4.46 -2.50
N LYS A 153 7.49 4.36 -1.91
CA LYS A 153 7.15 3.30 -0.96
C LYS A 153 6.69 2.03 -1.67
N ASP A 154 7.36 0.92 -1.38
CA ASP A 154 6.97 -0.46 -1.76
C ASP A 154 6.75 -0.69 -3.26
N PHE A 155 7.57 -0.08 -4.11
CA PHE A 155 7.53 -0.31 -5.56
C PHE A 155 8.11 -1.69 -5.93
N PRO A 156 7.37 -2.54 -6.66
CA PRO A 156 7.82 -3.87 -7.02
C PRO A 156 8.97 -3.86 -8.05
N ALA A 157 9.73 -4.95 -8.07
CA ALA A 157 10.96 -5.07 -8.87
C ALA A 157 10.79 -4.91 -10.39
N ASN A 158 9.57 -5.07 -10.92
CA ASN A 158 9.27 -4.81 -12.33
C ASN A 158 9.40 -3.34 -12.72
N TYR A 159 9.34 -2.39 -11.76
CA TYR A 159 9.59 -0.97 -12.02
C TYR A 159 11.08 -0.60 -12.02
N ARG A 160 12.00 -1.54 -11.80
CA ARG A 160 13.44 -1.25 -11.79
C ARG A 160 13.92 -0.53 -13.06
N PRO A 161 13.53 -0.93 -14.29
CA PRO A 161 13.93 -0.21 -15.49
C PRO A 161 13.37 1.22 -15.52
N SER A 162 12.08 1.41 -15.24
CA SER A 162 11.43 2.73 -15.25
C SER A 162 11.99 3.67 -14.18
N LEU A 163 12.38 3.15 -13.01
CA LEU A 163 12.90 3.92 -11.87
C LEU A 163 14.43 4.01 -11.81
N GLU A 164 15.15 3.45 -12.79
CA GLU A 164 16.63 3.41 -12.76
C GLU A 164 17.24 4.83 -12.63
N THR A 165 16.62 5.82 -13.26
CA THR A 165 17.07 7.21 -13.24
C THR A 165 17.03 7.85 -11.85
N PHE A 166 16.22 7.34 -10.90
CA PHE A 166 16.22 7.84 -9.52
C PHE A 166 17.55 7.56 -8.83
N ALA A 167 18.12 6.37 -9.03
CA ALA A 167 19.39 5.98 -8.41
C ALA A 167 20.55 6.90 -8.84
N LEU A 168 20.52 7.36 -10.09
CA LEU A 168 21.49 8.32 -10.64
C LEU A 168 21.34 9.75 -10.08
N ASN A 169 20.28 10.03 -9.29
CA ASN A 169 19.91 11.36 -8.84
C ASN A 169 19.73 11.45 -7.31
N GLY A 170 20.56 10.71 -6.57
CA GLY A 170 20.63 10.81 -5.11
C GLY A 170 19.58 9.99 -4.36
N TYR A 171 18.81 9.14 -5.06
CA TYR A 171 17.98 8.13 -4.38
C TYR A 171 18.78 6.85 -4.19
N ALA A 172 18.57 6.19 -3.05
CA ALA A 172 19.08 4.85 -2.79
C ALA A 172 17.92 3.85 -2.83
N ARG A 173 18.15 2.69 -3.43
CA ARG A 173 17.20 1.59 -3.39
C ARG A 173 17.46 0.74 -2.14
N ILE A 174 16.47 0.63 -1.28
CA ILE A 174 16.52 -0.17 -0.06
C ILE A 174 15.53 -1.34 -0.21
N PRO A 175 15.92 -2.59 0.10
CA PRO A 175 14.97 -3.69 0.17
C PRO A 175 13.88 -3.40 1.22
N SER A 176 12.61 -3.47 0.82
CA SER A 176 11.48 -3.46 1.76
C SER A 176 11.24 -4.87 2.33
N MET A 177 10.22 -5.01 3.18
CA MET A 177 9.76 -6.31 3.69
C MET A 177 9.53 -7.28 2.52
N PRO A 178 9.97 -8.55 2.66
CA PRO A 178 9.90 -9.51 1.56
C PRO A 178 8.43 -9.76 1.18
N MET A 179 8.07 -9.39 -0.05
CA MET A 179 6.79 -9.77 -0.61
C MET A 179 6.86 -11.25 -1.02
N THR A 180 6.06 -12.08 -0.36
CA THR A 180 5.98 -13.52 -0.68
C THR A 180 5.08 -13.71 -1.88
N ARG A 181 5.55 -14.44 -2.89
CA ARG A 181 4.75 -14.84 -4.05
C ARG A 181 4.66 -16.36 -4.09
N LEU A 182 3.44 -16.86 -4.34
CA LEU A 182 3.18 -18.28 -4.53
C LEU A 182 2.55 -18.48 -5.91
N SER A 183 3.25 -19.19 -6.80
CA SER A 183 2.68 -19.62 -8.08
C SER A 183 1.76 -20.81 -7.85
N LEU A 184 0.48 -20.67 -8.23
CA LEU A 184 -0.54 -21.72 -8.08
C LEU A 184 -0.81 -22.42 -9.42
N ASN A 185 0.25 -22.89 -10.07
CA ASN A 185 0.17 -23.55 -11.38
C ASN A 185 -0.12 -25.05 -11.21
N TYR A 186 -1.18 -25.37 -10.48
CA TYR A 186 -1.56 -26.75 -10.15
C TYR A 186 -3.00 -26.99 -10.53
N GLU A 187 -3.28 -28.13 -11.15
CA GLU A 187 -4.64 -28.47 -11.58
C GLU A 187 -5.57 -28.74 -10.39
N ASN A 188 -5.01 -29.28 -9.31
CA ASN A 188 -5.76 -29.67 -8.12
C ASN A 188 -4.87 -29.79 -6.89
N TRP A 189 -5.51 -30.04 -5.74
CA TRP A 189 -4.83 -30.22 -4.46
C TRP A 189 -3.78 -31.35 -4.48
N ASN A 190 -4.05 -32.47 -5.15
CA ASN A 190 -3.15 -33.61 -5.13
C ASN A 190 -1.85 -33.31 -5.89
N ASP A 191 -1.95 -32.59 -7.00
CA ASP A 191 -0.81 -32.12 -7.77
C ASP A 191 0.05 -31.14 -6.95
N TYR A 192 -0.59 -30.09 -6.39
CA TYR A 192 0.07 -29.18 -5.45
C TYR A 192 0.75 -29.94 -4.31
N PHE A 193 0.03 -30.84 -3.65
CA PHE A 193 0.53 -31.58 -2.50
C PHE A 193 1.74 -32.43 -2.86
N ARG A 194 1.78 -33.06 -4.05
CA ARG A 194 2.91 -33.86 -4.54
C ARG A 194 4.15 -33.02 -4.79
N SER A 195 3.99 -31.78 -5.25
CA SER A 195 5.11 -30.84 -5.48
C SER A 195 5.86 -30.47 -4.18
N LEU A 196 5.22 -30.62 -3.02
CA LEU A 196 5.79 -30.24 -1.73
C LEU A 196 6.85 -31.24 -1.25
N SER A 197 7.83 -30.71 -0.50
CA SER A 197 8.89 -31.52 0.13
C SER A 197 8.31 -32.63 1.02
N LYS A 198 9.05 -33.72 1.21
CA LYS A 198 8.64 -34.82 2.11
C LYS A 198 8.33 -34.33 3.52
N ALA A 199 9.12 -33.37 4.03
CA ALA A 199 8.92 -32.77 5.34
C ALA A 199 7.62 -31.96 5.41
N THR A 200 7.37 -31.09 4.43
CA THR A 200 6.14 -30.28 4.35
C THR A 200 4.89 -31.16 4.22
N ARG A 201 4.94 -32.19 3.35
CA ARG A 201 3.85 -33.17 3.23
C ARG A 201 3.56 -33.90 4.54
N LYS A 202 4.60 -34.32 5.27
CA LYS A 202 4.46 -34.96 6.59
C LYS A 202 3.81 -34.02 7.61
N ASP A 203 4.23 -32.75 7.64
CA ASP A 203 3.65 -31.73 8.52
C ASP A 203 2.18 -31.45 8.20
N LEU A 204 1.83 -31.22 6.93
CA LEU A 204 0.45 -31.01 6.50
C LEU A 204 -0.45 -32.20 6.85
N ARG A 205 -0.02 -33.44 6.58
CA ARG A 205 -0.77 -34.65 6.99
C ARG A 205 -0.99 -34.74 8.50
N ARG A 206 -0.04 -34.27 9.30
CA ARG A 206 -0.19 -34.21 10.77
C ARG A 206 -1.20 -33.14 11.16
N LYS A 207 -1.16 -31.96 10.54
CA LYS A 207 -2.10 -30.86 10.77
C LYS A 207 -3.53 -31.24 10.39
N PHE A 208 -3.75 -31.87 9.24
CA PHE A 208 -5.08 -32.36 8.83
C PHE A 208 -5.63 -33.41 9.80
N ARG A 209 -4.83 -34.42 10.19
CA ARG A 209 -5.26 -35.41 11.20
C ARG A 209 -5.61 -34.79 12.55
N LYS A 210 -4.92 -33.71 12.95
CA LYS A 210 -5.27 -32.96 14.16
C LYS A 210 -6.59 -32.19 13.98
N ALA A 211 -6.80 -31.60 12.81
CA ALA A 211 -8.02 -30.86 12.48
C ALA A 211 -9.26 -31.78 12.42
N GLU A 212 -9.13 -33.00 11.88
CA GLU A 212 -10.20 -34.02 11.83
C GLU A 212 -10.72 -34.42 13.21
N ARG A 213 -9.90 -34.30 14.26
CA ARG A 213 -10.26 -34.62 15.65
C ARG A 213 -10.79 -33.42 16.43
N ALA A 214 -10.72 -32.21 15.86
CA ALA A 214 -11.18 -30.98 16.49
C ALA A 214 -12.58 -30.62 16.01
N SER A 215 -13.22 -29.64 16.66
CA SER A 215 -14.46 -29.05 16.16
C SER A 215 -14.26 -28.56 14.72
N LYS A 216 -15.20 -28.91 13.83
CA LYS A 216 -15.14 -28.58 12.41
C LYS A 216 -14.95 -27.08 12.21
N ILE A 217 -13.99 -26.74 11.35
CA ILE A 217 -13.78 -25.37 10.88
C ILE A 217 -14.38 -25.27 9.48
N GLU A 218 -15.29 -24.34 9.29
CA GLU A 218 -15.97 -24.11 8.01
C GLU A 218 -15.47 -22.82 7.39
N MET A 219 -15.01 -22.90 6.15
CA MET A 219 -14.59 -21.74 5.36
C MET A 219 -15.70 -21.39 4.39
N GLN A 220 -16.07 -20.11 4.33
CA GLN A 220 -17.04 -19.59 3.38
C GLN A 220 -16.51 -18.30 2.76
N PRO A 221 -16.60 -18.15 1.43
CA PRO A 221 -16.51 -16.82 0.81
C PRO A 221 -17.59 -15.92 1.41
N ALA A 222 -17.23 -14.68 1.74
CA ALA A 222 -18.15 -13.65 2.19
C ALA A 222 -18.26 -12.58 1.10
N SER A 223 -19.46 -12.43 0.56
CA SER A 223 -19.81 -11.40 -0.43
C SER A 223 -20.48 -10.17 0.19
N ASP A 224 -20.85 -10.26 1.48
CA ASP A 224 -21.29 -9.16 2.31
C ASP A 224 -20.72 -9.36 3.72
N ILE A 225 -19.71 -8.56 4.08
CA ILE A 225 -19.08 -8.57 5.39
C ILE A 225 -19.69 -7.56 6.36
N ALA A 226 -20.58 -6.68 5.89
CA ALA A 226 -21.15 -5.63 6.74
C ALA A 226 -21.83 -6.16 8.01
N PRO A 227 -22.63 -7.25 7.97
CA PRO A 227 -23.23 -7.83 9.17
C PRO A 227 -22.21 -8.41 10.17
N PHE A 228 -20.99 -8.71 9.71
CA PHE A 228 -19.97 -9.42 10.49
C PHE A 228 -18.73 -8.57 10.79
N ILE A 229 -18.71 -7.30 10.40
CA ILE A 229 -17.53 -6.44 10.51
C ILE A 229 -17.07 -6.28 11.97
N ASP A 230 -18.00 -6.30 12.92
CA ASP A 230 -17.70 -6.20 14.35
C ASP A 230 -17.07 -7.47 14.93
N GLU A 231 -17.29 -8.63 14.30
CA GLU A 231 -16.59 -9.88 14.63
C GLU A 231 -15.24 -10.00 13.91
N ILE A 232 -15.15 -9.49 12.67
CA ILE A 232 -13.97 -9.56 11.82
C ILE A 232 -12.88 -8.58 12.28
N TYR A 233 -13.25 -7.33 12.56
CA TYR A 233 -12.30 -6.25 12.83
C TYR A 233 -11.39 -6.50 14.04
N PRO A 234 -11.89 -7.05 15.18
CA PRO A 234 -11.01 -7.42 16.29
C PRO A 234 -9.95 -8.47 15.92
N LEU A 235 -10.23 -9.35 14.96
CA LEU A 235 -9.24 -10.33 14.47
C LEU A 235 -8.10 -9.65 13.70
N TYR A 236 -8.43 -8.61 12.91
CA TYR A 236 -7.41 -7.76 12.28
C TYR A 236 -6.55 -7.06 13.33
N LEU A 237 -7.19 -6.40 14.30
CA LEU A 237 -6.48 -5.69 15.36
C LEU A 237 -5.56 -6.61 16.15
N ALA A 238 -5.99 -7.82 16.48
CA ALA A 238 -5.17 -8.80 17.19
C ALA A 238 -3.88 -9.17 16.43
N VAL A 239 -3.91 -9.17 15.10
CA VAL A 239 -2.71 -9.38 14.26
C VAL A 239 -1.88 -8.10 14.17
N HIS A 240 -2.54 -6.97 13.91
CA HIS A 240 -1.89 -5.67 13.79
C HIS A 240 -1.13 -5.29 15.06
N GLU A 241 -1.74 -5.45 16.23
CA GLU A 241 -1.17 -5.10 17.54
C GLU A 241 0.12 -5.86 17.85
N ARG A 242 0.21 -7.13 17.42
CA ARG A 242 1.39 -8.00 17.59
C ARG A 242 2.51 -7.69 16.60
N SER A 243 2.23 -6.94 15.53
CA SER A 243 3.26 -6.57 14.55
C SER A 243 4.24 -5.56 15.17
N PRO A 244 5.56 -5.81 15.11
CA PRO A 244 6.56 -4.84 15.55
C PRO A 244 6.65 -3.62 14.62
N LEU A 245 6.09 -3.72 13.41
CA LEU A 245 6.08 -2.67 12.39
C LEU A 245 4.62 -2.32 12.06
N LYS A 246 4.26 -1.06 12.23
CA LYS A 246 2.91 -0.52 11.98
C LYS A 246 3.08 0.78 11.22
N PHE A 247 2.68 0.81 9.95
CA PHE A 247 2.73 2.02 9.15
C PHE A 247 1.34 2.64 9.03
N GLU A 248 0.36 1.81 8.70
CA GLU A 248 -1.05 2.13 8.60
C GLU A 248 -1.90 1.27 9.54
N THR A 249 -3.07 1.78 9.93
CA THR A 249 -4.10 0.98 10.59
C THR A 249 -5.37 1.03 9.74
N LEU A 250 -5.76 -0.13 9.21
CA LEU A 250 -7.00 -0.27 8.45
C LEU A 250 -8.18 -0.12 9.41
N THR A 251 -9.24 0.53 8.93
CA THR A 251 -10.47 0.72 9.70
C THR A 251 -11.56 -0.26 9.26
N LYS A 252 -12.67 -0.31 10.01
CA LYS A 252 -13.88 -1.01 9.56
C LYS A 252 -14.35 -0.44 8.22
N ASP A 253 -14.37 0.89 8.11
CA ASP A 253 -14.81 1.60 6.91
C ASP A 253 -13.93 1.31 5.70
N TYR A 254 -12.63 1.05 5.89
CA TYR A 254 -11.75 0.58 4.81
C TYR A 254 -12.27 -0.73 4.21
N PHE A 255 -12.54 -1.74 5.05
CA PHE A 255 -13.01 -3.05 4.57
C PHE A 255 -14.38 -2.95 3.91
N LEU A 256 -15.32 -2.23 4.53
CA LEU A 256 -16.67 -2.00 4.00
C LEU A 256 -16.66 -1.22 2.69
N SER A 257 -15.79 -0.20 2.58
CA SER A 257 -15.69 0.62 1.38
C SER A 257 -15.07 -0.14 0.22
N ILE A 258 -14.05 -0.97 0.48
CA ILE A 258 -13.44 -1.85 -0.53
C ILE A 258 -14.46 -2.84 -1.06
N GLU A 259 -15.21 -3.51 -0.19
CA GLU A 259 -16.27 -4.44 -0.60
C GLU A 259 -17.31 -3.75 -1.50
N ARG A 260 -17.82 -2.59 -1.05
CA ARG A 260 -18.89 -1.87 -1.76
C ARG A 260 -18.45 -1.25 -3.09
N ARG A 261 -17.25 -0.67 -3.16
CA ARG A 261 -16.79 0.12 -4.32
C ARG A 261 -15.95 -0.68 -5.31
N MET A 262 -15.40 -1.82 -4.88
CA MET A 262 -14.59 -2.72 -5.71
C MET A 262 -15.04 -4.19 -5.59
N PRO A 263 -16.36 -4.51 -5.65
CA PRO A 263 -16.88 -5.86 -5.39
C PRO A 263 -16.36 -6.89 -6.39
N GLU A 264 -16.02 -6.47 -7.61
CA GLU A 264 -15.46 -7.33 -8.64
C GLU A 264 -14.03 -7.78 -8.31
N ARG A 265 -13.29 -7.00 -7.52
CA ARG A 265 -11.90 -7.27 -7.11
C ARG A 265 -11.77 -7.80 -5.69
N ALA A 266 -12.56 -7.30 -4.74
CA ALA A 266 -12.44 -7.67 -3.33
C ALA A 266 -12.98 -9.08 -3.07
N ARG A 267 -12.22 -9.91 -2.36
CA ARG A 267 -12.67 -11.22 -1.87
C ARG A 267 -12.40 -11.34 -0.38
N PHE A 268 -13.43 -11.74 0.35
CA PHE A 268 -13.33 -12.06 1.76
C PHE A 268 -13.60 -13.56 1.97
N PHE A 269 -12.86 -14.16 2.88
CA PHE A 269 -13.04 -15.54 3.32
C PHE A 269 -13.15 -15.52 4.83
N VAL A 270 -14.15 -16.22 5.37
CA VAL A 270 -14.42 -16.27 6.80
C VAL A 270 -14.38 -17.73 7.24
N TRP A 271 -13.65 -18.00 8.32
CA TRP A 271 -13.60 -19.30 8.96
C TRP A 271 -14.40 -19.27 10.25
N ARG A 272 -15.34 -20.19 10.38
CA ARG A 272 -16.16 -20.37 11.58
C ARG A 272 -15.84 -21.67 12.29
N GLN A 273 -15.85 -21.63 13.61
CA GLN A 273 -15.78 -22.82 14.46
C GLN A 273 -16.84 -22.69 15.55
N SER A 274 -17.74 -23.68 15.64
CA SER A 274 -18.88 -23.67 16.57
C SER A 274 -19.72 -22.38 16.51
N GLY A 275 -20.00 -21.91 15.29
CA GLY A 275 -20.83 -20.72 15.02
C GLY A 275 -20.11 -19.37 15.15
N LYS A 276 -18.88 -19.33 15.67
CA LYS A 276 -18.11 -18.07 15.85
C LYS A 276 -17.08 -17.87 14.74
N ILE A 277 -16.90 -16.63 14.29
CA ILE A 277 -15.80 -16.28 13.39
C ILE A 277 -14.47 -16.34 14.15
N VAL A 278 -13.55 -17.18 13.68
CA VAL A 278 -12.23 -17.41 14.32
C VAL A 278 -11.05 -16.94 13.47
N ALA A 279 -11.26 -16.76 12.16
CA ALA A 279 -10.29 -16.17 11.26
C ALA A 279 -11.01 -15.58 10.05
N PHE A 280 -10.36 -14.62 9.41
CA PHE A 280 -10.77 -14.13 8.11
C PHE A 280 -9.54 -13.87 7.24
N SER A 281 -9.77 -13.76 5.93
CA SER A 281 -8.78 -13.32 4.96
C SER A 281 -9.44 -12.36 3.99
N PHE A 282 -8.68 -11.38 3.55
CA PHE A 282 -9.07 -10.41 2.55
C PHE A 282 -7.99 -10.40 1.46
N CYS A 283 -8.40 -10.44 0.20
CA CYS A 283 -7.49 -10.22 -0.93
C CYS A 283 -8.16 -9.40 -2.04
N LEU A 284 -7.32 -8.79 -2.86
CA LEU A 284 -7.72 -8.17 -4.12
C LEU A 284 -7.36 -9.09 -5.27
N MET A 285 -8.31 -9.31 -6.16
CA MET A 285 -8.14 -9.99 -7.42
C MET A 285 -7.68 -8.99 -8.48
N CYS A 286 -6.73 -9.43 -9.30
CA CYS A 286 -6.18 -8.65 -10.40
C CYS A 286 -6.35 -9.47 -11.68
N ASN A 287 -6.71 -8.78 -12.76
CA ASN A 287 -6.79 -9.37 -14.09
C ASN A 287 -5.42 -9.37 -14.76
#